data_AF-A0A9E4IW85-F1
#
_entry.id   AF-A0A9E4IW85-F1
#
_cell.length_a   1.000
_cell.length_b   1.000
_cell.length_c   1.000
_cell.angle_alpha   90.00
_cell.angle_beta   90.00
_cell.angle_gamma   90.00
#
_symmetry.space_group_name_H-M   'P 1'
#
loop_
_entity.id
_entity.type
_entity.pdbx_description
1 polymer ?
#
loop_
_entity_poly.entity_id
_entity_poly.type
_entity_poly.pdbx_seq_one_letter_code
_entity_poly.pdbx_strand_id
1 'polypeptide(L)'
;MERAARRRPAGPRSVPPLGNYEKGGGPLLTKTLLFIGQGIESNTLRAFDKDTGYELFEMELPARSSSAPISYLADGKQYIVLAVGGGADREQLVALALP
;
A
#
# COMPACT_ATOMS: atom_id res chain seq x y z
N MET A 1 21.95 22.89 1.08
CA MET A 1 22.79 22.02 1.93
C MET A 1 22.28 20.60 1.81
N GLU A 2 22.99 19.79 1.04
CA GLU A 2 22.64 18.42 0.65
C GLU A 2 23.05 17.46 1.77
N ARG A 3 22.08 16.74 2.36
CA ARG A 3 22.39 15.75 3.39
C ARG A 3 23.02 14.53 2.72
N ALA A 4 24.34 14.41 2.87
CA ALA A 4 25.11 13.27 2.40
C ALA A 4 24.48 11.94 2.87
N ALA A 5 24.08 11.12 1.90
CA ALA A 5 23.65 9.75 2.14
C ALA A 5 24.79 8.98 2.83
N ARG A 6 24.56 8.53 4.07
CA ARG A 6 25.54 7.71 4.80
C ARG A 6 25.69 6.38 4.08
N ARG A 7 26.78 6.22 3.32
CA ARG A 7 27.17 4.94 2.73
C ARG A 7 27.65 4.00 3.83
N ARG A 8 26.92 2.90 4.07
CA ARG A 8 27.39 1.77 4.88
C ARG A 8 28.40 0.93 4.07
N PRO A 9 29.41 0.31 4.71
CA PRO A 9 30.38 -0.52 4.03
C PRO A 9 29.73 -1.77 3.44
N ALA A 10 30.16 -2.09 2.22
CA ALA A 10 29.70 -3.16 1.35
C ALA A 10 30.18 -4.55 1.85
N GLY A 11 29.31 -5.31 2.53
CA GLY A 11 29.48 -6.77 2.67
C GLY A 11 29.13 -7.50 1.36
N PRO A 12 29.29 -8.84 1.25
CA PRO A 12 29.25 -9.60 -0.02
C PRO A 12 27.91 -9.59 -0.80
N ARG A 13 26.94 -8.77 -0.40
CA ARG A 13 25.85 -8.28 -1.25
C ARG A 13 25.63 -6.79 -1.00
N SER A 14 26.51 -5.95 -1.54
CA SER A 14 26.34 -4.50 -1.51
C SER A 14 25.44 -4.02 -2.64
N VAL A 15 24.16 -4.33 -2.51
CA VAL A 15 23.15 -3.74 -3.38
C VAL A 15 22.79 -2.34 -2.87
N PRO A 16 22.50 -1.38 -3.78
CA PRO A 16 21.96 -0.08 -3.41
C PRO A 16 20.68 -0.21 -2.56
N PRO A 17 20.24 0.86 -1.87
CA PRO A 17 19.02 0.82 -1.05
C PRO A 17 17.83 0.23 -1.83
N LEU A 18 17.29 -0.90 -1.35
CA LEU A 18 16.20 -1.64 -2.00
C LEU A 18 14.80 -1.24 -1.51
N GLY A 19 14.71 -0.12 -0.80
CA GLY A 19 13.49 0.29 -0.09
C GLY A 19 13.54 -0.03 1.41
N ASN A 20 12.45 0.28 2.12
CA ASN A 20 12.32 0.09 3.56
C ASN A 20 11.09 -0.77 3.86
N TYR A 21 11.32 -1.96 4.44
CA TYR A 21 10.27 -2.89 4.85
C TYR A 21 9.32 -2.30 5.91
N GLU A 22 9.81 -1.37 6.74
CA GLU A 22 9.00 -0.77 7.80
C GLU A 22 7.94 0.21 7.28
N LYS A 23 8.06 0.62 6.01
CA LYS A 23 7.03 1.38 5.29
C LYS A 23 6.22 0.45 4.38
N GLY A 24 5.71 -0.63 4.96
CA GLY A 24 4.85 -1.59 4.26
C GLY A 24 3.62 -0.91 3.66
N GLY A 25 3.11 -1.47 2.56
CA GLY A 25 1.79 -1.07 2.04
C GLY A 25 1.76 -0.01 0.95
N GLY A 26 2.81 0.15 0.13
CA GLY A 26 3.00 1.23 -0.85
C GLY A 26 1.75 1.68 -1.66
N PRO A 27 1.74 2.91 -2.19
CA PRO A 27 0.54 3.51 -2.73
C PRO A 27 0.08 2.85 -4.05
N LEU A 28 -1.23 2.87 -4.28
CA LEU A 28 -1.81 2.67 -5.60
C LEU A 28 -2.39 3.98 -6.12
N LEU A 29 -1.83 4.48 -7.22
CA LEU A 29 -2.33 5.66 -7.90
C LEU A 29 -3.19 5.26 -9.10
N THR A 30 -4.38 5.84 -9.19
CA THR A 30 -5.28 5.73 -10.35
C THR A 30 -5.35 7.07 -11.07
N LYS A 31 -6.20 7.18 -12.10
CA LYS A 31 -6.38 8.44 -12.83
C LYS A 31 -6.79 9.59 -11.90
N THR A 32 -7.61 9.33 -10.86
CA THR A 32 -8.21 10.36 -10.01
C THR A 32 -7.98 10.16 -8.52
N LEU A 33 -7.67 8.94 -8.07
CA LEU A 33 -7.56 8.60 -6.66
C LEU A 33 -6.20 8.00 -6.30
N LEU A 34 -5.75 8.29 -5.09
CA LEU A 34 -4.62 7.64 -4.42
C LEU A 34 -5.17 6.71 -3.32
N PHE A 35 -4.80 5.44 -3.35
CA PHE A 35 -5.15 4.46 -2.31
C PHE A 35 -3.93 4.11 -1.46
N ILE A 36 -4.13 4.06 -0.13
CA ILE A 36 -3.09 3.70 0.85
C ILE A 36 -3.70 2.77 1.91
N GLY A 37 -3.03 1.64 2.18
CA GLY A 37 -3.36 0.79 3.32
C GLY A 37 -2.67 1.30 4.59
N GLN A 38 -3.45 1.61 5.62
CA GLN A 38 -2.99 2.08 6.94
C GLN A 38 -2.82 0.92 7.92
N GLY A 39 -2.13 -0.15 7.51
CA GLY A 39 -2.07 -1.40 8.27
C GLY A 39 -1.40 -1.31 9.65
N ILE A 40 -0.53 -0.33 9.88
CA ILE A 40 0.12 -0.12 11.18
C ILE A 40 -0.71 0.78 12.09
N GLU A 41 -1.27 1.84 11.53
CA GLU A 41 -1.85 2.96 12.28
C GLU A 41 -3.30 2.66 12.69
N SER A 42 -4.11 2.18 11.76
CA SER A 42 -5.56 2.06 11.94
C SER A 42 -6.17 0.78 11.38
N ASN A 43 -5.40 -0.04 10.67
CA ASN A 43 -5.90 -1.21 9.95
C ASN A 43 -7.05 -0.87 8.97
N THR A 44 -6.89 0.22 8.22
CA THR A 44 -7.89 0.67 7.24
C THR A 44 -7.30 0.80 5.84
N LEU A 45 -8.16 0.79 4.82
CA LEU A 45 -7.85 1.28 3.48
C LEU A 45 -8.42 2.67 3.33
N ARG A 46 -7.62 3.62 2.87
CA ARG A 46 -8.03 5.00 2.61
C ARG A 46 -7.86 5.35 1.14
N ALA A 47 -8.77 6.16 0.62
CA ALA A 47 -8.66 6.77 -0.70
C ALA A 47 -8.72 8.29 -0.61
N PHE A 48 -7.81 8.93 -1.33
CA PHE A 48 -7.67 10.37 -1.37
C PHE A 48 -7.90 10.88 -2.78
N ASP A 49 -8.48 12.07 -2.89
CA ASP A 49 -8.43 12.86 -4.11
C ASP A 49 -6.96 13.11 -4.48
N LYS A 50 -6.56 12.75 -5.70
CA LYS A 50 -5.15 12.80 -6.11
C LYS A 50 -4.60 14.22 -6.17
N ASP A 51 -5.43 15.20 -6.54
CA ASP A 51 -4.95 16.55 -6.85
C ASP A 51 -4.91 17.41 -5.58
N THR A 52 -5.85 17.20 -4.67
CA THR A 52 -6.00 17.98 -3.43
C THR A 52 -5.45 17.27 -2.19
N GLY A 53 -5.38 15.94 -2.22
CA GLY A 53 -5.01 15.12 -1.06
C GLY A 53 -6.10 14.98 0.00
N TYR A 54 -7.33 15.48 -0.25
CA TYR A 54 -8.44 15.26 0.69
C TYR A 54 -8.84 13.79 0.73
N GLU A 55 -9.05 13.28 1.94
CA GLU A 55 -9.59 11.94 2.14
C GLU A 55 -11.05 11.90 1.68
N LEU A 56 -11.37 10.97 0.78
CA LEU A 56 -12.71 10.79 0.22
C LEU A 56 -13.39 9.51 0.72
N PHE A 57 -12.60 8.55 1.20
CA PHE A 57 -13.08 7.24 1.60
C PHE A 57 -12.13 6.59 2.62
N GLU A 58 -12.72 5.91 3.59
CA GLU A 58 -12.03 5.04 4.54
C GLU A 58 -12.88 3.78 4.76
N MET A 59 -12.21 2.63 4.89
CA MET A 59 -12.84 1.35 5.20
C MET A 59 -11.94 0.52 6.11
N GLU A 60 -12.52 -0.09 7.15
CA GLU A 60 -11.81 -1.06 7.98
C GLU A 60 -11.46 -2.31 7.19
N LEU A 61 -10.26 -2.84 7.45
CA LEU A 61 -9.80 -4.09 6.88
C LEU A 61 -9.98 -5.22 7.89
N PRO A 62 -10.35 -6.44 7.43
CA PRO A 62 -10.56 -7.57 8.33
C PRO A 62 -9.26 -8.06 8.99
N ALA A 63 -8.09 -7.65 8.49
CA ALA A 63 -6.79 -7.87 9.08
C ALA A 63 -5.77 -6.87 8.53
N ARG A 64 -4.59 -6.80 9.17
CA ARG A 64 -3.50 -5.89 8.79
C ARG A 64 -3.09 -6.07 7.33
N SER A 65 -3.01 -4.98 6.58
CA SER A 65 -2.35 -4.95 5.27
C SER A 65 -0.91 -4.46 5.40
N SER A 66 0.03 -5.21 4.83
CA SER A 66 1.41 -4.76 4.58
C SER A 66 1.73 -4.64 3.09
N SER A 67 0.71 -4.80 2.24
CA SER A 67 0.83 -4.88 0.78
C SER A 67 0.38 -3.60 0.09
N ALA A 68 1.06 -3.25 -1.01
CA ALA A 68 0.56 -2.20 -1.89
C ALA A 68 -0.72 -2.69 -2.58
N PRO A 69 -1.81 -1.90 -2.60
CA PRO A 69 -2.98 -2.27 -3.38
C PRO A 69 -2.61 -2.39 -4.86
N ILE A 70 -3.33 -3.25 -5.57
CA ILE A 70 -3.23 -3.35 -7.04
C ILE A 70 -4.59 -3.05 -7.66
N SER A 71 -4.60 -2.70 -8.94
CA SER A 71 -5.83 -2.62 -9.72
C SER A 71 -5.77 -3.55 -10.92
N TYR A 72 -6.91 -4.16 -11.24
CA TYR A 72 -7.08 -4.97 -12.44
C TYR A 72 -8.50 -4.82 -13.01
N LEU A 73 -8.65 -5.19 -14.27
CA LEU A 73 -9.94 -5.26 -14.96
C LEU A 73 -10.31 -6.73 -15.18
N ALA A 74 -11.54 -7.09 -14.84
CA ALA A 74 -12.14 -8.37 -15.18
C ALA A 74 -13.61 -8.15 -15.56
N ASP A 75 -14.04 -8.73 -16.68
CA ASP A 75 -15.41 -8.63 -17.20
C ASP A 75 -15.93 -7.18 -17.28
N GLY A 76 -15.05 -6.25 -17.68
CA GLY A 76 -15.37 -4.82 -17.81
C GLY A 76 -15.44 -4.05 -16.48
N LYS A 77 -15.19 -4.71 -15.35
CA LYS A 77 -15.25 -4.11 -14.01
C LYS A 77 -13.84 -3.92 -13.45
N GLN A 78 -13.56 -2.72 -12.95
CA GLN A 78 -12.29 -2.41 -12.28
C GLN A 78 -12.38 -2.85 -10.81
N TYR A 79 -11.33 -3.52 -10.37
CA TYR A 79 -11.17 -3.94 -8.99
C TYR A 79 -9.94 -3.30 -8.38
N ILE A 80 -10.02 -3.03 -7.08
CA ILE A 80 -8.89 -2.71 -6.21
C ILE A 80 -8.69 -3.90 -5.28
N VAL A 81 -7.48 -4.45 -5.23
CA VAL A 81 -7.17 -5.65 -4.44
C VAL A 81 -6.01 -5.39 -3.51
N LEU A 82 -6.10 -5.94 -2.31
CA LEU A 82 -5.03 -5.95 -1.34
C LEU A 82 -5.00 -7.28 -0.59
N ALA A 83 -3.78 -7.71 -0.26
CA ALA A 83 -3.57 -8.83 0.64
C ALA A 83 -3.56 -8.34 2.08
N VAL A 84 -4.31 -9.02 2.93
CA VAL A 84 -4.41 -8.76 4.37
C VAL A 84 -4.14 -10.04 5.16
N GLY A 85 -3.73 -9.88 6.41
CA GLY A 85 -3.47 -10.99 7.34
C GLY A 85 -1.98 -11.22 7.60
N GLY A 86 -1.67 -12.43 8.09
CA GLY A 86 -0.34 -12.84 8.51
C GLY A 86 -0.17 -12.81 10.02
N GLY A 87 0.86 -13.50 10.53
CA GLY A 87 1.06 -13.66 11.97
C GLY A 87 -0.01 -14.54 12.59
N ALA A 88 -0.88 -13.97 13.42
CA ALA A 88 -2.00 -14.67 14.04
C ALA A 88 -3.31 -14.57 13.23
N ASP A 89 -3.37 -13.65 12.26
CA ASP A 89 -4.57 -13.40 11.46
C ASP A 89 -4.57 -14.22 10.17
N ARG A 90 -5.76 -14.68 9.76
CA ARG A 90 -5.96 -15.41 8.51
C ARG A 90 -5.57 -14.55 7.29
N GLU A 91 -4.74 -15.11 6.42
CA GLU A 91 -4.39 -14.51 5.14
C GLU A 91 -5.56 -14.59 4.14
N GLN A 92 -5.87 -13.47 3.50
CA GLN A 92 -6.90 -13.39 2.46
C GLN A 92 -6.68 -12.21 1.53
N LEU A 93 -7.33 -12.26 0.36
CA LEU A 93 -7.44 -11.14 -0.56
C LEU A 93 -8.77 -10.43 -0.33
N VAL A 94 -8.72 -9.10 -0.21
CA VAL A 94 -9.90 -8.24 -0.21
C VAL A 94 -9.97 -7.56 -1.57
N ALA A 95 -11.09 -7.71 -2.27
CA ALA A 95 -11.34 -7.09 -3.57
C ALA A 95 -12.54 -6.14 -3.48
N LEU A 96 -12.34 -4.89 -3.89
CA LEU A 96 -13.35 -3.83 -3.91
C LEU A 96 -13.66 -3.43 -5.34
N ALA A 97 -14.94 -3.22 -5.62
CA ALA A 97 -15.42 -2.63 -6.86
C ALA A 97 -16.74 -1.91 -6.61
N LEU A 98 -17.02 -0.88 -7.41
CA LEU A 98 -18.32 -0.21 -7.41
C LEU A 98 -19.43 -1.18 -7.85
N PRO A 99 -20.71 -0.97 -7.49
CA PRO A 99 -21.82 -1.83 -7.93
C PRO A 99 -21.82 -2.09 -9.44
#